data_AF-A0A9E3Z778-F1
#
_entry.id   AF-A0A9E3Z778-F1
#
_cell.length_a   1.000
_cell.length_b   1.000
_cell.length_c   1.000
_cell.angle_alpha   90.00
_cell.angle_beta   90.00
_cell.angle_gamma   90.00
#
_symmetry.space_group_name_H-M   'P 1'
#
loop_
_entity.id
_entity.type
_entity.pdbx_description
1 polymer ?
#
loop_
_entity_poly.entity_id
_entity_poly.type
_entity_poly.pdbx_seq_one_letter_code
_entity_poly.pdbx_strand_id
1 'polypeptide(L)'
;MPGPQPDLFGHDAQPDLFGAEPFEAPPEFVARIREELRATLARVQGAEALPWADLTRTTLAELRFRSIAGYLPEGEAAALRQAFEREMERLYAEADGRPPSG
;
A
#
# COMPACT_ATOMS: atom_id res chain seq x y z
N MET A 1 -54.14 8.70 -32.59
CA MET A 1 -53.69 8.05 -31.35
C MET A 1 -52.45 7.24 -31.67
N PRO A 2 -51.23 7.76 -31.45
CA PRO A 2 -50.03 6.93 -31.54
C PRO A 2 -50.00 5.92 -30.37
N GLY A 3 -49.78 4.64 -30.67
CA GLY A 3 -49.74 3.54 -29.71
C GLY A 3 -48.48 3.53 -28.83
N PRO A 4 -48.47 2.72 -27.75
CA PRO A 4 -47.37 2.70 -26.79
C PRO A 4 -46.08 2.21 -27.46
N GLN A 5 -45.05 3.04 -27.41
CA GLN A 5 -43.71 2.68 -27.85
C GLN A 5 -43.10 1.74 -26.79
N PRO A 6 -42.55 0.57 -27.16
CA PRO A 6 -41.83 -0.25 -26.21
C PRO A 6 -40.58 0.49 -25.75
N ASP A 7 -40.41 0.61 -24.44
CA ASP A 7 -39.26 1.17 -23.75
C ASP A 7 -37.96 0.51 -24.28
N LEU A 8 -37.22 1.25 -25.11
CA LEU A 8 -35.92 0.88 -25.64
C LEU A 8 -34.78 1.00 -24.62
N PHE A 9 -35.11 1.41 -23.40
CA PHE A 9 -34.24 1.41 -22.22
C PHE A 9 -34.68 0.31 -21.27
N GLY A 10 -34.75 -0.92 -21.80
CA GLY A 10 -34.79 -2.11 -20.99
C GLY A 10 -33.76 -1.97 -19.87
N HIS A 11 -34.24 -2.06 -18.64
CA HIS A 11 -33.46 -2.24 -17.43
C HIS A 11 -32.67 -3.55 -17.54
N ASP A 12 -31.66 -3.58 -18.41
CA ASP A 12 -30.47 -4.37 -18.16
C ASP A 12 -29.86 -3.72 -16.93
N ALA A 13 -30.27 -4.24 -15.76
CA ALA A 13 -29.44 -4.18 -14.58
C ALA A 13 -28.08 -4.69 -15.05
N GLN A 14 -27.16 -3.75 -15.32
CA GLN A 14 -25.78 -4.11 -15.60
C GLN A 14 -25.41 -5.07 -14.48
N PRO A 15 -24.99 -6.31 -14.78
CA PRO A 15 -24.41 -7.13 -13.73
C PRO A 15 -23.31 -6.26 -13.14
N ASP A 16 -23.34 -6.10 -11.82
CA ASP A 16 -22.34 -5.35 -11.08
C ASP A 16 -20.99 -6.03 -11.37
N LEU A 17 -20.33 -5.58 -12.45
CA LEU A 17 -19.01 -6.00 -12.90
C LEU A 17 -17.92 -5.56 -11.90
N PHE A 18 -18.35 -4.90 -10.82
CA PHE A 18 -17.60 -4.50 -9.64
C PHE A 18 -18.04 -5.29 -8.39
N GLY A 19 -18.68 -6.45 -8.57
CA GLY A 19 -18.60 -7.54 -7.61
C GLY A 19 -17.16 -8.01 -7.53
N ALA A 20 -16.29 -7.15 -7.01
CA ALA A 20 -14.90 -7.45 -6.74
C ALA A 20 -14.93 -8.51 -5.66
N GLU A 21 -14.94 -9.77 -6.11
CA GLU A 21 -14.52 -10.86 -5.24
C GLU A 21 -13.20 -10.41 -4.60
N PRO A 22 -13.09 -10.47 -3.26
CA PRO A 22 -11.86 -10.07 -2.60
C PRO A 22 -10.74 -10.86 -3.26
N PHE A 23 -9.78 -10.15 -3.87
CA PHE A 23 -8.64 -10.79 -4.51
C PHE A 23 -7.90 -11.60 -3.44
N GLU A 24 -8.11 -12.91 -3.46
CA GLU A 24 -7.42 -13.81 -2.55
C GLU A 24 -6.02 -14.05 -3.11
N ALA A 25 -5.07 -13.30 -2.56
CA ALA A 25 -3.68 -13.41 -2.94
C ALA A 25 -3.17 -14.84 -2.68
N PRO A 26 -2.54 -15.51 -3.66
CA PRO A 26 -1.95 -16.82 -3.46
C PRO A 26 -0.93 -16.80 -2.31
N PRO A 27 -0.75 -17.91 -1.54
CA PRO A 27 0.16 -17.94 -0.40
C PRO A 27 1.62 -17.61 -0.79
N GLU A 28 2.05 -18.05 -1.98
CA GLU A 28 3.35 -17.72 -2.56
C GLU A 28 3.51 -16.21 -2.82
N PHE A 29 2.43 -15.53 -3.24
CA PHE A 29 2.44 -14.09 -3.42
C PHE A 29 2.55 -13.36 -2.08
N VAL A 30 1.75 -13.77 -1.09
CA VAL A 30 1.83 -13.20 0.27
C VAL A 30 3.21 -13.39 0.87
N ALA A 31 3.84 -14.56 0.68
CA ALA A 31 5.21 -14.82 1.11
C ALA A 31 6.22 -13.86 0.45
N ARG A 32 6.12 -13.63 -0.86
CA ARG A 32 6.97 -12.67 -1.57
C ARG A 32 6.78 -11.23 -1.09
N ILE A 33 5.53 -10.80 -0.88
CA ILE A 33 5.26 -9.46 -0.35
C ILE A 33 5.83 -9.30 1.06
N ARG A 34 5.69 -10.32 1.90
CA ARG A 34 6.29 -10.37 3.24
C ARG A 34 7.82 -10.21 3.17
N GLU A 35 8.49 -10.95 2.30
CA GLU A 35 9.94 -10.83 2.10
C GLU A 35 10.33 -9.44 1.60
N GLU A 36 9.59 -8.88 0.65
CA GLU A 36 9.86 -7.55 0.09
C GLU A 36 9.72 -6.44 1.15
N LEU A 37 8.67 -6.49 1.97
CA LEU A 37 8.46 -5.54 3.06
C LEU A 37 9.55 -5.66 4.12
N ARG A 38 9.94 -6.89 4.49
CA ARG A 38 11.03 -7.12 5.45
C ARG A 38 12.37 -6.62 4.92
N ALA A 39 12.66 -6.85 3.64
CA ALA A 39 13.87 -6.35 3.00
C ALA A 39 13.90 -4.82 2.95
N THR A 40 12.75 -4.20 2.64
CA THR A 40 12.62 -2.73 2.64
C THR A 40 12.80 -2.18 4.05
N LEU A 41 12.18 -2.79 5.06
CA LEU A 41 12.34 -2.40 6.45
C LEU A 41 13.80 -2.52 6.92
N ALA A 42 14.47 -3.63 6.62
CA ALA A 42 15.87 -3.84 6.96
C ALA A 42 16.78 -2.79 6.30
N ARG A 43 16.46 -2.38 5.07
CA ARG A 43 17.18 -1.31 4.37
C ARG A 43 17.05 0.03 5.10
N VAL A 44 15.88 0.38 5.61
CA VAL A 44 15.66 1.63 6.35
C VAL A 44 16.30 1.56 7.74
N GLN A 45 16.18 0.43 8.44
CA GLN A 45 16.78 0.21 9.75
C GLN A 45 18.32 0.32 9.73
N GLY A 46 18.96 -0.19 8.68
CA GLY A 46 20.42 -0.13 8.53
C GLY A 46 20.95 1.17 7.93
N ALA A 47 20.09 2.11 7.55
CA ALA A 47 20.51 3.34 6.90
C ALA A 47 20.76 4.46 7.93
N GLU A 48 21.83 5.23 7.73
CA GLU A 48 22.12 6.44 8.53
C GLU A 48 21.35 7.66 7.99
N ALA A 49 21.01 7.66 6.70
CA ALA A 49 20.22 8.69 6.02
C ALA A 49 19.18 8.04 5.09
N LEU A 50 18.27 8.84 4.50
CA LEU A 50 17.27 8.33 3.56
C LEU A 50 17.95 7.47 2.45
N PRO A 51 17.61 6.17 2.33
CA PRO A 51 18.36 5.24 1.47
C PRO A 51 17.99 5.36 -0.01
N TRP A 52 17.14 6.33 -0.37
CA TRP A 52 16.76 6.65 -1.74
C TRP A 52 17.36 7.99 -2.16
N ALA A 53 17.69 8.12 -3.45
CA ALA A 53 18.45 9.25 -3.96
C ALA A 53 17.76 10.62 -3.79
N ASP A 54 16.42 10.66 -3.77
CA ASP A 54 15.63 11.89 -3.74
C ASP A 54 14.32 11.67 -2.97
N LEU A 55 13.74 12.75 -2.43
CA LEU A 55 12.45 12.74 -1.73
C LEU A 55 11.33 12.07 -2.54
N THR A 56 11.28 12.29 -3.86
CA THR A 56 10.30 11.63 -4.73
C THR A 56 10.40 10.10 -4.67
N ARG A 57 11.63 9.55 -4.66
CA ARG A 57 11.85 8.11 -4.56
C ARG A 57 11.54 7.58 -3.17
N THR A 58 11.82 8.36 -2.13
CA THR A 58 11.42 8.08 -0.76
C THR A 58 9.90 7.96 -0.66
N THR A 59 9.16 8.98 -1.09
CA THR A 59 7.69 8.97 -1.08
C THR A 59 7.11 7.81 -1.88
N LEU A 60 7.67 7.51 -3.06
CA LEU A 60 7.24 6.36 -3.85
C LEU A 60 7.47 5.03 -3.12
N ALA A 61 8.59 4.88 -2.42
CA ALA A 61 8.86 3.69 -1.62
C ALA A 61 7.90 3.56 -0.44
N GLU A 62 7.59 4.66 0.26
CA GLU A 62 6.58 4.67 1.34
C GLU A 62 5.19 4.28 0.83
N LEU A 63 4.75 4.86 -0.29
CA LEU A 63 3.47 4.55 -0.91
C LEU A 63 3.40 3.08 -1.33
N ARG A 64 4.46 2.57 -1.96
CA ARG A 64 4.57 1.16 -2.34
C ARG A 64 4.50 0.26 -1.11
N PHE A 65 5.26 0.55 -0.06
CA PHE A 65 5.27 -0.21 1.18
C PHE A 65 3.87 -0.28 1.80
N ARG A 66 3.19 0.86 1.95
CA ARG A 66 1.82 0.91 2.50
C ARG A 66 0.81 0.15 1.65
N SER A 67 0.91 0.28 0.32
CA SER A 67 0.03 -0.39 -0.63
C SER A 67 0.19 -1.91 -0.56
N ILE A 68 1.42 -2.42 -0.67
CA ILE A 68 1.64 -3.87 -0.70
C ILE A 68 1.45 -4.52 0.69
N ALA A 69 1.67 -3.78 1.78
CA ALA A 69 1.33 -4.27 3.13
C ALA A 69 -0.15 -4.64 3.29
N GLY A 70 -1.05 -4.08 2.47
CA GLY A 70 -2.47 -4.45 2.47
C GLY A 70 -2.75 -5.89 2.05
N TYR A 71 -1.81 -6.58 1.41
CA TYR A 71 -1.95 -8.00 1.04
C TYR A 71 -1.57 -8.97 2.18
N LEU A 72 -1.07 -8.47 3.31
CA LEU A 72 -0.77 -9.29 4.48
C LEU A 72 -1.95 -9.32 5.47
N PRO A 73 -1.99 -10.32 6.37
CA PRO A 73 -2.89 -10.31 7.51
C PRO A 73 -2.72 -9.00 8.31
N GLU A 74 -3.84 -8.41 8.73
CA GLU A 74 -3.89 -7.07 9.33
C GLU A 74 -2.89 -6.89 10.48
N GLY A 75 -2.77 -7.88 11.38
CA GLY A 75 -1.82 -7.82 12.49
C GLY A 75 -0.35 -7.78 12.05
N GLU A 76 0.01 -8.53 11.00
CA GLU A 76 1.37 -8.50 10.46
C GLU A 76 1.62 -7.19 9.69
N ALA A 77 0.65 -6.76 8.89
CA ALA A 77 0.73 -5.50 8.14
C ALA A 77 0.89 -4.30 9.07
N ALA A 78 0.12 -4.24 10.16
CA ALA A 78 0.19 -3.17 11.15
C ALA A 78 1.56 -3.12 11.84
N ALA A 79 2.09 -4.27 12.26
CA ALA A 79 3.41 -4.35 12.88
C ALA A 79 4.53 -3.86 11.95
N LEU A 80 4.49 -4.28 10.67
CA LEU A 80 5.46 -3.86 9.66
C LEU A 80 5.37 -2.37 9.35
N ARG A 81 4.14 -1.83 9.22
CA ARG A 81 3.91 -0.40 8.99
C ARG A 81 4.43 0.45 10.14
N GLN A 82 4.11 0.08 11.38
CA GLN A 82 4.58 0.81 12.56
C GLN A 82 6.11 0.80 12.68
N ALA A 83 6.75 -0.34 12.40
CA ALA A 83 8.21 -0.44 12.42
C ALA A 83 8.85 0.44 11.34
N PHE A 84 8.26 0.45 10.14
CA PHE A 84 8.74 1.25 9.02
C PHE A 84 8.57 2.76 9.27
N GLU A 85 7.41 3.18 9.77
CA GLU A 85 7.12 4.59 10.09
C GLU A 85 8.09 5.16 11.12
N ARG A 86 8.39 4.39 12.17
CA ARG A 86 9.37 4.79 13.19
C ARG A 86 10.76 5.04 12.60
N GLU A 87 11.21 4.16 11.72
CA GLU A 87 12.52 4.33 11.10
C GLU A 87 12.53 5.47 10.08
N MET A 88 11.45 5.64 9.31
CA MET A 88 11.32 6.79 8.43
C MET A 88 11.34 8.11 9.20
N GLU A 89 10.66 8.19 10.34
CA GLU A 89 10.69 9.36 11.22
C GLU A 89 12.12 9.66 11.71
N ARG A 90 12.87 8.62 12.14
CA ARG A 90 14.29 8.77 12.49
C ARG A 90 15.09 9.35 11.32
N LEU A 91 14.95 8.78 10.13
CA LEU A 91 15.70 9.23 8.95
C LEU A 91 15.33 10.65 8.50
N TYR A 92 14.05 11.03 8.61
CA TYR A 92 13.60 12.39 8.34
C TYR A 92 14.15 13.38 9.37
N ALA A 93 14.17 13.01 10.66
CA ALA A 93 14.75 13.84 11.71
C ALA A 93 16.25 14.07 11.48
N GLU A 94 17.00 13.02 11.13
CA GLU A 94 18.41 13.10 10.74
C GLU A 94 18.60 13.99 9.49
N ALA A 95 17.74 13.86 8.48
CA ALA A 95 17.80 14.66 7.26
C ALA A 95 17.48 16.15 7.49
N ASP A 96 16.53 16.46 8.38
CA ASP A 96 16.15 17.83 8.76
C ASP A 96 17.11 18.45 9.79
N GLY A 97 18.07 17.68 10.32
CA GLY A 97 18.96 18.11 11.40
C GLY A 97 18.22 18.37 12.72
N ARG A 98 17.01 17.82 12.89
CA ARG A 98 16.22 17.92 14.11
C ARG A 98 16.52 16.70 14.99
N PRO A 99 16.87 16.87 16.27
CA PRO A 99 17.06 15.71 17.15
C PRO A 99 15.74 14.91 17.27
N PRO A 100 15.80 13.57 17.33
CA PRO A 100 14.61 12.75 17.49
C PRO A 100 13.89 13.14 18.79
N SER A 101 12.59 13.41 18.68
CA SER A 101 11.76 13.73 19.86
C SER A 101 11.51 12.42 20.60
N GLY A 102 12.23 12.25 21.71
CA GLY A 102 12.09 11.10 22.62
C GLY A 102 10.83 11.16 23.46
#